data_AF-A0A845QN85-F1
#
_entry.id   AF-A0A845QN85-F1
#
_cell.length_a   1.000
_cell.length_b   1.000
_cell.length_c   1.000
_cell.angle_alpha   90.00
_cell.angle_beta   90.00
_cell.angle_gamma   90.00
#
_symmetry.space_group_name_H-M   'P 1'
#
loop_
_entity.id
_entity.type
_entity.pdbx_description
1 polymer ?
#
loop_
_entity_poly.entity_id
_entity_poly.type
_entity_poly.pdbx_seq_one_letter_code
_entity_poly.pdbx_strand_id
1 'polypeptide(L)'
;MELGITIPLQRFLKRKQPAYGGMTDLFFCWDLHNVTYQGRDVLLVVNASNRFTCVTANLCAADWTNLEEMVQKTITEGLLAEGYSWEQVYCYLQAAGEVWITKTHGRRPVAALNRAVERLSWMAEPMSEERQFQEVHSRWVNEELCKTAGFVQRGKPKDFFSAELEQIL
;
A
#
# COMPACT_ATOMS: atom_id res chain seq x y z
N MET A 1 5.28 -11.13 5.21
CA MET A 1 4.53 -9.91 4.93
C MET A 1 3.05 -10.25 5.04
N GLU A 2 2.26 -9.46 5.75
CA GLU A 2 0.81 -9.67 5.80
C GLU A 2 0.07 -8.65 4.94
N LEU A 3 -0.86 -9.14 4.12
CA LEU A 3 -1.65 -8.36 3.17
C LEU A 3 -3.11 -8.36 3.60
N GLY A 4 -3.51 -7.30 4.29
CA GLY A 4 -4.84 -7.14 4.87
C GLY A 4 -5.85 -6.70 3.82
N ILE A 5 -6.74 -7.58 3.37
CA ILE A 5 -7.76 -7.19 2.39
C ILE A 5 -8.97 -6.55 3.07
N THR A 6 -9.36 -5.37 2.60
CA THR A 6 -10.59 -4.71 3.06
C THR A 6 -11.84 -5.48 2.59
N ILE A 7 -12.98 -5.27 3.26
CA ILE A 7 -14.26 -5.90 2.88
C ILE A 7 -14.66 -5.56 1.42
N PRO A 8 -14.53 -4.30 0.93
CA PRO A 8 -14.79 -3.98 -0.46
C PRO A 8 -13.91 -4.77 -1.44
N LEU A 9 -12.60 -4.86 -1.19
CA LEU A 9 -11.69 -5.65 -2.02
C LEU A 9 -12.01 -7.14 -1.97
N GLN A 10 -12.32 -7.68 -0.80
CA GLN A 10 -12.74 -9.08 -0.66
C GLN A 10 -13.97 -9.39 -1.54
N ARG A 11 -14.97 -8.49 -1.55
CA ARG A 11 -16.19 -8.65 -2.38
C ARG A 11 -15.89 -8.52 -3.86
N PHE A 12 -15.05 -7.55 -4.24
CA PHE A 12 -14.59 -7.37 -5.62
C PHE A 12 -13.90 -8.64 -6.15
N LEU A 13 -13.02 -9.24 -5.35
CA LEU A 13 -12.30 -10.47 -5.68
C LEU A 13 -13.16 -11.74 -5.54
N LYS A 14 -14.38 -11.65 -5.01
CA LYS A 14 -15.26 -12.79 -4.69
C LYS A 14 -14.57 -13.85 -3.81
N ARG A 15 -13.68 -13.44 -2.92
CA ARG A 15 -12.93 -14.32 -2.00
C ARG A 15 -13.68 -14.53 -0.68
N LYS A 16 -13.46 -15.68 -0.04
CA LYS A 16 -13.90 -15.92 1.34
C LYS A 16 -13.16 -14.97 2.29
N GLN A 17 -13.74 -14.76 3.47
CA GLN A 17 -13.10 -13.92 4.48
C GLN A 17 -11.79 -14.60 4.94
N PRO A 18 -10.66 -13.89 4.94
CA PRO A 18 -9.40 -14.44 5.40
C PRO A 18 -9.34 -14.54 6.93
N ALA A 19 -8.34 -15.26 7.44
CA ALA A 19 -8.03 -15.31 8.86
C ALA A 19 -7.47 -13.96 9.36
N TYR A 20 -7.46 -13.77 10.68
CA TYR A 20 -6.69 -12.68 11.27
C TYR A 20 -5.20 -12.94 11.06
N GLY A 21 -4.45 -11.87 10.83
CA GLY A 21 -3.00 -11.89 10.83
C GLY A 21 -2.43 -12.16 12.23
N GLY A 22 -1.19 -12.65 12.26
CA GLY A 22 -0.40 -12.88 13.46
C GLY A 22 0.80 -11.94 13.60
N MET A 23 1.12 -11.16 12.57
CA MET A 23 2.25 -10.23 12.57
C MET A 23 1.98 -9.04 13.48
N THR A 24 2.89 -8.80 14.42
CA THR A 24 2.78 -7.68 15.38
C THR A 24 3.45 -6.42 14.89
N ASP A 25 4.44 -6.55 14.02
CA ASP A 25 5.14 -5.43 13.42
C ASP A 25 4.38 -4.94 12.18
N LEU A 26 3.70 -3.80 12.34
CA LEU A 26 2.87 -3.22 11.29
C LEU A 26 3.69 -2.67 10.11
N PHE A 27 5.01 -2.49 10.26
CA PHE A 27 5.86 -1.99 9.17
C PHE A 27 5.94 -3.00 8.02
N PHE A 28 5.78 -4.29 8.31
CA PHE A 28 5.74 -5.38 7.33
C PHE A 28 4.31 -5.79 6.92
N CYS A 29 3.31 -5.02 7.36
CA CYS A 29 1.90 -5.25 7.06
C CYS A 29 1.38 -4.19 6.07
N TRP A 30 0.62 -4.61 5.07
CA TRP A 30 0.02 -3.72 4.07
C TRP A 30 -1.47 -3.99 3.95
N ASP A 31 -2.31 -2.96 4.10
CA ASP A 31 -3.74 -3.06 3.88
C ASP A 31 -4.09 -2.68 2.43
N LEU A 32 -4.94 -3.49 1.81
CA LEU A 32 -5.28 -3.45 0.39
C LEU A 32 -6.73 -3.04 0.16
N HIS A 33 -6.94 -2.12 -0.78
CA HIS A 33 -8.26 -1.61 -1.11
C HIS A 33 -8.45 -1.37 -2.59
N ASN A 34 -9.59 -1.77 -3.14
CA ASN A 34 -9.99 -1.37 -4.48
C ASN A 34 -10.93 -0.15 -4.42
N VAL A 35 -10.76 0.77 -5.36
CA VAL A 35 -11.71 1.85 -5.62
C VAL A 35 -11.92 2.00 -7.12
N THR A 36 -13.08 2.50 -7.52
CA THR A 36 -13.26 3.00 -8.88
C THR A 36 -12.86 4.48 -8.90
N TYR A 37 -11.81 4.81 -9.64
CA TYR A 37 -11.30 6.18 -9.76
C TYR A 37 -11.04 6.49 -11.23
N GLN A 38 -11.53 7.65 -11.70
CA GLN A 38 -11.49 8.05 -13.11
C GLN A 38 -12.00 6.96 -14.09
N GLY A 39 -13.02 6.22 -13.66
CA GLY A 39 -13.64 5.14 -14.46
C GLY A 39 -12.84 3.83 -14.50
N ARG A 40 -11.80 3.69 -13.69
CA ARG A 40 -10.92 2.50 -13.65
C ARG A 40 -10.93 1.86 -12.28
N ASP A 41 -10.76 0.54 -12.23
CA ASP A 41 -10.46 -0.17 -10.98
C ASP A 41 -9.01 0.10 -10.58
N VAL A 42 -8.83 0.61 -9.37
CA VAL A 42 -7.55 1.04 -8.81
C VAL A 42 -7.32 0.30 -7.51
N LEU A 43 -6.15 -0.33 -7.38
CA LEU A 43 -5.69 -0.95 -6.15
C LEU A 43 -4.78 0.04 -5.40
N LEU A 44 -5.15 0.34 -4.16
CA LEU A 44 -4.29 1.01 -3.20
C LEU A 44 -3.65 -0.04 -2.30
N VAL A 45 -2.32 0.06 -2.18
CA VAL A 45 -1.48 -0.76 -1.32
C VAL A 45 -0.92 0.17 -0.25
N VAL A 46 -1.44 0.10 0.97
CA VAL A 46 -1.15 1.07 2.04
C VAL A 46 -0.44 0.39 3.20
N ASN A 47 0.75 0.86 3.56
CA ASN A 47 1.49 0.33 4.69
C ASN A 47 0.73 0.60 6.00
N ALA A 48 0.59 -0.43 6.83
CA ALA A 48 -0.24 -0.39 8.02
C ALA A 48 0.37 0.45 9.15
N SER A 49 1.69 0.64 9.17
CA SER A 49 2.37 1.48 10.17
C SER A 49 2.34 2.95 9.78
N ASN A 50 2.88 3.29 8.60
CA ASN A 50 3.22 4.66 8.23
C ASN A 50 2.28 5.32 7.20
N ARG A 51 1.31 4.57 6.65
CA ARG A 51 0.40 5.01 5.57
C ARG A 51 1.09 5.23 4.22
N PHE A 52 2.34 4.82 4.03
CA PHE A 52 2.97 4.87 2.73
C PHE A 52 2.10 4.11 1.72
N THR A 53 1.78 4.76 0.60
CA THR A 53 0.76 4.29 -0.32
C THR A 53 1.34 4.14 -1.71
N CYS A 54 1.17 2.96 -2.28
CA CYS A 54 1.37 2.71 -3.70
C CYS A 54 0.01 2.62 -4.40
N VAL A 55 -0.13 3.32 -5.52
CA VAL A 55 -1.36 3.34 -6.33
C VAL A 55 -1.08 2.58 -7.63
N THR A 56 -1.87 1.56 -7.93
CA THR A 56 -1.78 0.80 -9.19
C THR A 56 -3.14 0.70 -9.87
N ALA A 57 -3.13 0.78 -11.19
CA ALA A 57 -4.32 0.78 -12.04
C ALA A 57 -4.09 -0.12 -13.27
N ASN A 58 -5.07 -0.21 -14.17
CA ASN A 58 -4.98 -0.98 -15.41
C ASN A 58 -4.65 -2.46 -15.18
N LEU A 59 -5.12 -3.02 -14.06
CA LEU A 59 -4.91 -4.43 -13.71
C LEU A 59 -5.84 -5.33 -14.52
N CYS A 60 -5.26 -6.34 -15.17
CA CYS A 60 -6.01 -7.38 -15.87
C CYS A 60 -6.51 -8.46 -14.88
N ALA A 61 -7.38 -9.36 -15.35
CA ALA A 61 -7.93 -10.42 -14.50
C ALA A 61 -6.85 -11.34 -13.89
N ALA A 62 -5.73 -11.55 -14.58
CA ALA A 62 -4.61 -12.33 -14.07
C ALA A 62 -3.92 -11.65 -12.89
N ASP A 63 -3.74 -10.32 -12.95
CA ASP A 63 -3.14 -9.54 -11.86
C ASP A 63 -3.98 -9.64 -10.57
N TRP A 64 -5.31 -9.58 -10.69
CA TRP A 64 -6.22 -9.75 -9.55
C TRP A 64 -6.25 -11.19 -9.00
N THR A 65 -5.99 -12.18 -9.86
CA THR A 65 -5.88 -13.57 -9.46
C THR A 65 -4.58 -13.80 -8.68
N ASN A 66 -3.47 -13.21 -9.15
CA ASN A 66 -2.13 -13.28 -8.57
C ASN A 66 -1.83 -12.05 -7.70
N LEU A 67 -2.77 -11.69 -6.82
CA LEU A 67 -2.74 -10.45 -6.05
C LEU A 67 -1.45 -10.30 -5.21
N GLU A 68 -0.99 -11.38 -4.61
CA GLU A 68 0.21 -11.42 -3.77
C GLU A 68 1.47 -10.97 -4.55
N GLU A 69 1.69 -11.54 -5.73
CA GLU A 69 2.78 -11.15 -6.63
C GLU A 69 2.61 -9.72 -7.13
N MET A 70 1.37 -9.34 -7.49
CA MET A 70 1.08 -7.99 -7.96
C MET A 70 1.38 -6.94 -6.89
N VAL A 71 1.05 -7.22 -5.64
CA VAL A 71 1.32 -6.32 -4.50
C VAL A 71 2.82 -6.22 -4.23
N GLN A 72 3.57 -7.32 -4.26
CA GLN A 72 5.04 -7.28 -4.12
C GLN A 72 5.71 -6.44 -5.21
N LYS A 73 5.28 -6.60 -6.47
CA LYS A 73 5.73 -5.76 -7.58
C LYS A 73 5.37 -4.29 -7.33
N THR A 74 4.15 -4.00 -6.89
CA THR A 74 3.66 -2.63 -6.62
C THR A 74 4.44 -1.95 -5.48
N ILE A 75 4.79 -2.70 -4.42
CA ILE A 75 5.65 -2.20 -3.33
C ILE A 75 7.05 -1.92 -3.87
N THR A 76 7.63 -2.85 -4.63
CA THR A 76 8.95 -2.68 -5.26
C THR A 76 9.00 -1.42 -6.11
N GLU A 77 8.06 -1.27 -7.05
CA GLU A 77 7.98 -0.09 -7.93
C GLU A 77 7.79 1.21 -7.13
N GLY A 78 6.95 1.18 -6.10
CA GLY A 78 6.74 2.33 -5.23
C GLY A 78 7.97 2.77 -4.46
N LEU A 79 8.73 1.83 -3.90
CA LEU A 79 9.96 2.15 -3.18
C LEU A 79 11.05 2.64 -4.14
N LEU A 80 11.23 1.99 -5.29
CA LEU A 80 12.21 2.45 -6.28
C LEU A 80 11.87 3.86 -6.80
N ALA A 81 10.58 4.16 -7.00
CA ALA A 81 10.14 5.49 -7.45
C ALA A 81 10.31 6.60 -6.39
N GLU A 82 10.38 6.24 -5.10
CA GLU A 82 10.76 7.18 -4.03
C GLU A 82 12.27 7.30 -3.83
N GLY A 83 13.07 6.52 -4.57
CA GLY A 83 14.53 6.64 -4.63
C GLY A 83 15.30 5.63 -3.76
N TYR A 84 14.64 4.61 -3.21
CA TYR A 84 15.35 3.53 -2.52
C TYR A 84 16.14 2.67 -3.53
N SER A 85 17.31 2.17 -3.11
CA SER A 85 18.10 1.27 -3.95
C SER A 85 17.48 -0.13 -4.02
N TRP A 86 17.86 -0.89 -5.04
CA TRP A 86 17.44 -2.29 -5.16
C TRP A 86 17.82 -3.13 -3.94
N GLU A 87 18.98 -2.88 -3.35
CA GLU A 87 19.46 -3.56 -2.15
C GLU A 87 18.57 -3.23 -0.94
N GLN A 88 18.18 -1.97 -0.76
CA GLN A 88 17.28 -1.56 0.33
C GLN A 88 15.90 -2.22 0.18
N VAL A 89 15.35 -2.22 -1.04
CA VAL A 89 14.06 -2.87 -1.33
C VAL A 89 14.14 -4.37 -1.12
N TYR A 90 15.23 -5.02 -1.58
CA TYR A 90 15.45 -6.44 -1.38
C TYR A 90 15.54 -6.79 0.11
N CYS A 91 16.34 -6.06 0.89
CA CYS A 91 16.46 -6.25 2.33
C CYS A 91 15.12 -6.09 3.05
N TYR A 92 14.34 -5.07 2.68
CA TYR A 92 12.99 -4.86 3.22
C TYR A 92 12.08 -6.07 2.94
N LEU A 93 12.03 -6.56 1.70
CA LEU A 93 11.18 -7.68 1.31
C LEU A 93 11.64 -9.00 1.97
N GLN A 94 12.95 -9.20 2.12
CA GLN A 94 13.50 -10.36 2.84
C GLN A 94 13.13 -10.32 4.32
N ALA A 95 13.27 -9.16 4.98
CA ALA A 95 12.88 -8.98 6.38
C ALA A 95 11.36 -9.16 6.58
N ALA A 96 10.56 -8.72 5.61
CA ALA A 96 9.11 -8.92 5.65
C ALA A 96 8.73 -10.41 5.58
N GLY A 97 9.51 -11.25 4.90
CA GLY A 97 9.26 -12.68 4.77
C GLY A 97 8.07 -13.03 3.87
N GLU A 98 7.67 -14.31 3.89
CA GLU A 98 6.61 -14.87 3.04
C GLU A 98 5.27 -14.09 3.10
N VAL A 99 4.58 -13.99 1.97
CA VAL A 99 3.34 -13.21 1.83
C VAL A 99 2.11 -14.02 2.21
N TRP A 100 1.25 -13.43 3.05
CA TRP A 100 0.00 -14.03 3.48
C TRP A 100 -1.18 -13.05 3.37
N ILE A 101 -2.30 -13.49 2.80
CA ILE A 101 -3.55 -12.70 2.80
C ILE A 101 -4.25 -12.83 4.16
N THR A 102 -4.55 -11.70 4.78
CA THR A 102 -5.15 -11.60 6.11
C THR A 102 -6.34 -10.64 6.12
N LYS A 103 -7.04 -10.54 7.26
CA LYS A 103 -7.89 -9.38 7.56
C LYS A 103 -7.02 -8.14 7.78
N THR A 104 -7.60 -6.96 7.56
CA THR A 104 -6.91 -5.70 7.83
C THR A 104 -6.41 -5.59 9.28
N HIS A 105 -5.30 -4.87 9.46
CA HIS A 105 -4.50 -4.90 10.69
C HIS A 105 -5.04 -3.99 11.82
N GLY A 106 -6.36 -3.88 11.91
CA GLY A 106 -7.07 -3.15 12.95
C GLY A 106 -7.55 -1.76 12.55
N ARG A 107 -8.21 -1.08 13.49
CA ARG A 107 -8.95 0.16 13.21
C ARG A 107 -8.04 1.33 12.81
N ARG A 108 -6.82 1.39 13.35
CA ARG A 108 -5.87 2.48 13.07
C ARG A 108 -5.30 2.39 11.64
N PRO A 109 -4.74 1.26 11.19
CA PRO A 109 -4.34 1.08 9.78
C PRO A 109 -5.48 1.35 8.80
N VAL A 110 -6.69 0.83 9.07
CA VAL A 110 -7.86 1.08 8.22
C VAL A 110 -8.23 2.57 8.16
N ALA A 111 -8.14 3.30 9.27
CA ALA A 111 -8.38 4.74 9.25
C ALA A 111 -7.32 5.48 8.41
N ALA A 112 -6.05 5.08 8.48
CA ALA A 112 -4.97 5.63 7.67
C ALA A 112 -5.19 5.33 6.16
N LEU A 113 -5.57 4.10 5.83
CA LEU A 113 -5.96 3.70 4.47
C LEU A 113 -7.11 4.56 3.95
N ASN A 114 -8.18 4.75 4.74
CA ASN A 114 -9.32 5.57 4.31
C ASN A 114 -8.90 7.02 4.03
N ARG A 115 -7.95 7.57 4.82
CA ARG A 115 -7.37 8.89 4.53
C ARG A 115 -6.57 8.89 3.24
N ALA A 116 -5.81 7.83 2.93
CA ALA A 116 -5.08 7.71 1.67
C ALA A 116 -6.03 7.71 0.46
N VAL A 117 -7.14 6.97 0.57
CA VAL A 117 -8.22 6.95 -0.43
C VAL A 117 -8.85 8.33 -0.60
N GLU A 118 -9.20 8.99 0.51
CA GLU A 118 -9.74 10.36 0.50
C GLU A 118 -8.75 11.32 -0.18
N ARG A 119 -7.47 11.25 0.17
CA ARG A 119 -6.41 12.08 -0.43
C ARG A 119 -6.29 11.90 -1.94
N LEU A 120 -6.35 10.66 -2.43
CA LEU A 120 -6.32 10.33 -3.86
C LEU A 120 -7.52 10.93 -4.60
N SER A 121 -8.71 10.92 -3.98
CA SER A 121 -9.93 11.45 -4.61
C SER A 121 -9.87 12.94 -4.97
N TRP A 122 -9.00 13.71 -4.32
CA TRP A 122 -8.78 15.14 -4.61
C TRP A 122 -7.82 15.40 -5.78
N MET A 123 -7.22 14.35 -6.35
CA MET A 123 -6.30 14.49 -7.47
C MET A 123 -7.06 14.63 -8.78
N ALA A 124 -6.70 15.64 -9.58
CA ALA A 124 -7.28 15.86 -10.91
C ALA A 124 -6.47 15.21 -12.04
N GLU A 125 -5.18 14.94 -11.80
CA GLU A 125 -4.28 14.40 -12.83
C GLU A 125 -4.78 13.04 -13.36
N PRO A 126 -4.81 12.85 -14.68
CA PRO A 126 -5.25 11.59 -15.28
C PRO A 126 -4.26 10.46 -14.96
N MET A 127 -4.78 9.27 -14.72
CA MET A 127 -3.95 8.07 -14.63
C MET A 127 -3.29 7.72 -15.97
N SER A 128 -2.05 7.21 -15.90
CA SER A 128 -1.37 6.65 -17.06
C SER A 128 -2.19 5.51 -17.66
N GLU A 129 -2.30 5.43 -18.98
CA GLU A 129 -2.94 4.31 -19.68
C GLU A 129 -1.97 3.17 -19.97
N GLU A 130 -0.68 3.48 -20.02
CA GLU A 130 0.37 2.56 -20.44
C GLU A 130 1.03 1.82 -19.27
N ARG A 131 0.94 2.38 -18.07
CA ARG A 131 1.59 1.84 -16.86
C ARG A 131 0.55 1.35 -15.87
N GLN A 132 0.87 0.26 -15.18
CA GLN A 132 0.08 -0.21 -14.04
C GLN A 132 0.35 0.67 -12.82
N PHE A 133 1.62 0.79 -12.41
CA PHE A 133 2.02 1.66 -11.32
C PHE A 133 1.84 3.14 -11.66
N GLN A 134 1.08 3.83 -10.82
CA GLN A 134 0.75 5.24 -10.96
C GLN A 134 1.69 6.07 -10.07
N GLU A 135 2.90 6.33 -10.57
CA GLU A 135 3.95 7.05 -9.81
C GLU A 135 3.49 8.43 -9.33
N VAL A 136 2.87 9.22 -10.22
CA VAL A 136 2.43 10.59 -9.91
C VAL A 136 1.37 10.57 -8.81
N HIS A 137 0.43 9.63 -8.85
CA HIS A 137 -0.62 9.46 -7.84
C HIS A 137 -0.07 8.94 -6.51
N SER A 138 0.87 8.00 -6.56
CA SER A 138 1.55 7.48 -5.36
C SER A 138 2.30 8.60 -4.64
N ARG A 139 3.12 9.37 -5.38
CA ARG A 139 3.84 10.54 -4.84
C ARG A 139 2.88 11.56 -4.26
N TRP A 140 1.78 11.88 -4.95
CA TRP A 140 0.79 12.85 -4.48
C TRP A 140 0.15 12.49 -3.14
N VAL A 141 -0.18 11.20 -2.94
CA VAL A 141 -0.73 10.70 -1.68
C VAL A 141 0.34 10.73 -0.59
N ASN A 142 1.57 10.34 -0.92
CA ASN A 142 2.70 10.28 0.01
C ASN A 142 3.30 11.65 0.36
N GLU A 143 2.91 12.74 -0.30
CA GLU A 143 3.31 14.11 0.00
C GLU A 143 2.40 14.80 1.03
N GLU A 144 1.29 14.17 1.44
CA GLU A 144 0.35 14.77 2.40
C GLU A 144 0.96 14.86 3.81
N LEU A 145 1.01 16.07 4.37
CA LEU A 145 1.34 16.27 5.79
C LEU A 145 0.24 15.70 6.68
N CYS A 146 0.50 14.55 7.29
CA CYS A 146 -0.45 13.87 8.17
C CYS A 146 0.14 13.57 9.55
N LYS A 147 -0.72 13.08 10.45
CA LYS A 147 -0.30 12.52 11.74
C LYS A 147 -0.58 11.03 11.70
N THR A 148 0.44 10.24 11.94
CA THR A 148 0.35 8.77 11.96
C THR A 148 0.70 8.26 13.36
N ALA A 149 0.07 7.17 13.78
CA ALA A 149 0.37 6.55 15.07
C ALA A 149 1.83 6.05 15.09
N GLY A 150 2.52 6.19 16.22
CA GLY A 150 3.95 5.87 16.31
C GLY A 150 4.88 7.06 16.05
N PHE A 151 4.39 8.13 15.42
CA PHE A 151 5.17 9.34 15.15
C PHE A 151 4.69 10.52 15.99
N VAL A 152 5.62 11.16 16.70
CA VAL A 152 5.33 12.31 17.59
C VAL A 152 4.95 13.55 16.78
N GLN A 153 5.69 13.80 15.70
CA GLN A 153 5.52 14.96 14.84
C GLN A 153 4.66 14.63 13.62
N ARG A 154 4.03 15.65 13.04
CA ARG A 154 3.43 15.53 11.71
C ARG A 154 4.53 15.39 10.68
N GLY A 155 4.26 14.63 9.63
CA GLY A 155 5.20 14.33 8.57
C GLY A 155 4.47 13.73 7.37
N LYS A 156 5.22 13.39 6.35
CA LYS A 156 4.69 12.77 5.15
C LYS A 156 4.82 11.25 5.25
N PRO A 157 3.89 10.45 4.70
CA PRO A 157 4.00 8.99 4.69
C PRO A 157 5.35 8.46 4.20
N LYS A 158 5.96 9.09 3.19
CA LYS A 158 7.29 8.71 2.70
C LYS A 158 8.41 8.95 3.72
N ASP A 159 8.34 10.03 4.50
CA ASP A 159 9.33 10.36 5.51
C ASP A 159 9.23 9.37 6.69
N PHE A 160 8.00 9.00 7.05
CA PHE A 160 7.72 7.97 8.06
C PHE A 160 8.25 6.60 7.64
N PHE A 161 8.03 6.20 6.37
CA PHE A 161 8.57 4.96 5.84
C PHE A 161 10.10 4.95 5.88
N SER A 162 10.76 6.04 5.46
CA SER A 162 12.22 6.17 5.51
C SER A 162 12.74 5.99 6.94
N ALA A 163 12.11 6.64 7.91
CA ALA A 163 12.51 6.57 9.31
C ALA A 163 12.34 5.16 9.93
N GLU A 164 11.36 4.38 9.49
CA GLU A 164 11.23 2.97 9.90
C GLU A 164 12.20 2.06 9.17
N LEU A 165 12.46 2.30 7.87
CA LEU A 165 13.41 1.52 7.09
C LEU A 165 14.84 1.65 7.64
N GLU A 166 15.24 2.85 8.07
CA GLU A 166 16.54 3.12 8.70
C GLU A 166 16.75 2.36 10.01
N GLN A 167 15.69 1.89 10.67
CA GLN A 167 15.81 1.11 11.91
C GLN A 167 16.09 -0.38 11.67
N ILE A 168 15.91 -0.86 10.43
CA ILE A 168 16.08 -2.27 10.06
C ILE A 168 17.25 -2.53 9.10
N LEU A 169 17.86 -1.48 8.53
CA LEU A 169 19.08 -1.53 7.70
C LEU A 169 20.32 -1.26 8.54
#